data_AF-A0A0U4CUE5-F1
#
_entry.id   AF-A0A0U4CUE5-F1
#
_cell.length_a   1.000
_cell.length_b   1.000
_cell.length_c   1.000
_cell.angle_alpha   90.00
_cell.angle_beta   90.00
_cell.angle_gamma   90.00
#
_symmetry.space_group_name_H-M   'P 1'
#
loop_
_entity.id
_entity.type
_entity.pdbx_description
1 polymer ?
#
loop_
_entity_poly.entity_id
_entity_poly.type
_entity_poly.pdbx_seq_one_letter_code
_entity_poly.pdbx_strand_id
1 'polypeptide(L)'
;MILQVSSIGGELPGPLQAVYHGTKAFVTSFTEAIREEVKGHNIKITALLPGVTDTDFFRKADMERSKLVAEGARARPTPPKWPATATKPCSPAKTRSSPAL
;
A
#
# COMPACT_ATOMS: atom_id res chain seq x y z
N MET A 1 17.15 -8.79 0.00
CA MET A 1 15.76 -9.13 0.34
C MET A 1 14.85 -8.07 -0.24
N ILE A 2 13.80 -8.46 -0.95
CA ILE A 2 12.86 -7.57 -1.63
C ILE A 2 11.48 -7.77 -0.98
N LEU A 3 10.84 -6.65 -0.62
CA LEU A 3 9.50 -6.64 -0.02
C LEU A 3 8.56 -5.88 -0.95
N GLN A 4 7.52 -6.56 -1.45
CA GLN A 4 6.46 -5.96 -2.24
C GLN A 4 5.28 -5.60 -1.32
N VAL A 5 4.70 -4.42 -1.50
CA VAL A 5 3.54 -3.99 -0.71
C VAL A 5 2.26 -4.28 -1.50
N SER A 6 1.61 -5.40 -1.16
CA SER A 6 0.28 -5.76 -1.66
C SER A 6 -0.82 -5.14 -0.78
N SER A 7 -1.95 -5.82 -0.59
CA SER A 7 -3.09 -5.39 0.21
C SER A 7 -3.98 -6.59 0.47
N ILE A 8 -4.70 -6.61 1.61
CA ILE A 8 -5.80 -7.58 1.81
C ILE A 8 -6.89 -7.47 0.73
N GLY A 9 -7.00 -6.31 0.07
CA GLY A 9 -7.88 -6.11 -1.08
C GLY A 9 -7.46 -6.87 -2.35
N GLY A 10 -6.27 -7.49 -2.36
CA GLY A 10 -5.89 -8.42 -3.44
C GLY A 10 -6.52 -9.81 -3.32
N GLU A 11 -6.95 -10.19 -2.11
CA GLU A 11 -7.54 -11.52 -1.84
C GLU A 11 -9.05 -11.54 -2.06
N LEU A 12 -9.72 -10.41 -1.82
CA LEU A 12 -11.17 -10.28 -1.92
C LEU A 12 -11.52 -9.09 -2.80
N PRO A 13 -12.41 -9.24 -3.79
CA PRO A 13 -12.84 -8.13 -4.63
C PRO A 13 -13.74 -7.14 -3.87
N GLY A 14 -13.60 -5.85 -4.17
CA GLY A 14 -14.38 -4.78 -3.57
C GLY A 14 -15.10 -3.94 -4.64
N PRO A 15 -16.42 -3.68 -4.50
CA PRO A 15 -17.13 -2.80 -5.42
C PRO A 15 -16.53 -1.39 -5.38
N LEU A 16 -16.60 -0.68 -6.50
CA LEU A 16 -16.06 0.69 -6.68
C LEU A 16 -14.54 0.83 -6.55
N GLN A 17 -13.79 -0.29 -6.40
CA GLN A 17 -12.32 -0.31 -6.32
C GLN A 17 -11.71 -1.42 -7.21
N ALA A 18 -12.37 -1.77 -8.33
CA ALA A 18 -11.98 -2.89 -9.18
C ALA A 18 -10.52 -2.85 -9.64
N VAL A 19 -10.03 -1.68 -10.06
CA VAL A 19 -8.64 -1.50 -10.51
C VAL A 19 -7.65 -1.69 -9.35
N TYR A 20 -7.96 -1.16 -8.17
CA TYR A 20 -7.11 -1.31 -6.97
C TYR A 20 -7.02 -2.78 -6.54
N HIS A 21 -8.16 -3.46 -6.42
CA HIS A 21 -8.21 -4.86 -6.02
C HIS A 21 -7.50 -5.76 -7.05
N GLY A 22 -7.75 -5.55 -8.36
CA GLY A 22 -7.11 -6.30 -9.42
C GLY A 22 -5.59 -6.11 -9.48
N THR A 23 -5.10 -4.88 -9.34
CA THR A 23 -3.65 -4.63 -9.30
C THR A 23 -2.97 -5.21 -8.06
N LYS A 24 -3.65 -5.21 -6.90
CA LYS A 24 -3.08 -5.84 -5.69
C LYS A 24 -3.08 -7.36 -5.76
N ALA A 25 -4.10 -7.97 -6.37
CA ALA A 25 -4.10 -9.41 -6.70
C ALA A 25 -2.91 -9.76 -7.60
N PHE A 26 -2.68 -8.97 -8.65
CA PHE A 26 -1.52 -9.15 -9.53
C PHE A 26 -0.19 -9.08 -8.77
N VAL A 27 0.00 -8.08 -7.89
CA VAL A 27 1.26 -7.94 -7.12
C VAL A 27 1.50 -9.17 -6.24
N THR A 28 0.46 -9.72 -5.61
CA THR A 28 0.57 -10.96 -4.81
C THR A 28 1.02 -12.12 -5.70
N SER A 29 0.27 -12.43 -6.77
CA SER A 29 0.60 -13.55 -7.67
C SER A 29 1.97 -13.40 -8.33
N PHE A 30 2.32 -12.18 -8.76
CA PHE A 30 3.63 -11.87 -9.31
C PHE A 30 4.75 -12.16 -8.31
N THR A 31 4.58 -11.74 -7.06
CA THR A 31 5.57 -11.95 -6.01
C THR A 31 5.78 -13.44 -5.71
N GLU A 32 4.70 -14.21 -5.70
CA GLU A 32 4.75 -15.66 -5.48
C GLU A 32 5.42 -16.41 -6.63
N ALA A 33 5.08 -16.06 -7.88
CA ALA A 33 5.70 -16.64 -9.07
C ALA A 33 7.21 -16.39 -9.09
N ILE A 34 7.65 -15.13 -8.94
CA ILE A 34 9.09 -14.80 -8.95
C ILE A 34 9.81 -15.43 -7.74
N ARG A 35 9.16 -15.52 -6.58
CA ARG A 35 9.74 -16.21 -5.42
C ARG A 35 10.11 -17.64 -5.77
N GLU A 36 9.27 -18.35 -6.52
CA GLU A 36 9.54 -19.72 -6.96
C GLU A 36 10.73 -19.77 -7.93
N GLU A 37 10.74 -18.88 -8.91
CA GLU A 37 11.79 -18.80 -9.94
C GLU A 37 13.17 -18.53 -9.34
N VAL A 38 13.26 -17.72 -8.28
CA VAL A 38 14.53 -17.33 -7.65
C VAL A 38 14.90 -18.18 -6.43
N LYS A 39 14.19 -19.27 -6.12
CA LYS A 39 14.49 -20.12 -4.94
C LYS A 39 15.92 -20.64 -4.89
N GLY A 40 16.53 -20.89 -6.05
CA GLY A 40 17.93 -21.34 -6.16
C GLY A 40 18.96 -20.22 -6.01
N HIS A 41 18.52 -18.98 -5.78
CA HIS A 41 19.39 -17.82 -5.64
C HIS A 41 19.35 -17.30 -4.21
N ASN A 42 20.38 -16.55 -3.79
CA ASN A 42 20.41 -15.91 -2.48
C ASN A 42 19.49 -14.66 -2.41
N ILE A 43 18.34 -14.70 -3.09
CA ILE A 43 17.39 -13.60 -3.22
C ILE A 43 16.09 -14.02 -2.51
N LYS A 44 15.75 -13.32 -1.43
CA LYS A 44 14.45 -13.50 -0.74
C LYS A 44 13.46 -12.43 -1.20
N ILE A 45 12.30 -12.86 -1.68
CA ILE A 45 11.21 -11.98 -2.10
C ILE A 45 9.95 -12.32 -1.29
N THR A 46 9.25 -11.31 -0.78
CA THR A 46 7.98 -11.51 -0.06
C THR A 46 6.99 -10.38 -0.30
N ALA A 47 5.70 -10.70 -0.22
CA ALA A 47 4.62 -9.74 -0.25
C ALA A 47 4.15 -9.43 1.18
N LEU A 48 3.92 -8.15 1.47
CA LEU A 48 3.24 -7.68 2.67
C LEU A 48 1.83 -7.26 2.28
N LEU A 49 0.83 -7.81 2.96
CA LEU A 49 -0.58 -7.50 2.73
C LEU A 49 -1.11 -6.65 3.90
N PRO A 50 -0.95 -5.32 3.86
CA PRO A 50 -1.53 -4.44 4.86
C PRO A 50 -3.06 -4.44 4.76
N GLY A 51 -3.70 -4.36 5.93
CA GLY A 51 -5.12 -4.06 6.06
C GLY A 51 -5.39 -2.56 6.08
N VAL A 52 -6.54 -2.18 6.65
CA VAL A 52 -6.89 -0.78 6.90
C VAL A 52 -5.86 -0.18 7.85
N THR A 53 -4.93 0.59 7.28
CA THR A 53 -3.78 1.16 8.00
C THR A 53 -3.94 2.68 8.09
N ASP A 54 -3.64 3.26 9.26
CA ASP A 54 -3.75 4.71 9.49
C ASP A 54 -2.70 5.48 8.67
N THR A 55 -3.07 5.81 7.44
CA THR A 55 -2.25 6.49 6.45
C THR A 55 -3.10 7.45 5.64
N ASP A 56 -2.45 8.33 4.89
CA ASP A 56 -3.09 9.29 3.99
C ASP A 56 -3.79 8.65 2.78
N PHE A 57 -3.77 7.32 2.66
CA PHE A 57 -4.36 6.60 1.54
C PHE A 57 -5.87 6.83 1.43
N PHE A 58 -6.61 6.64 2.52
CA PHE A 58 -8.08 6.72 2.51
C PHE A 58 -8.60 8.15 2.29
N ARG A 59 -7.82 9.16 2.72
CA ARG A 59 -8.13 10.57 2.47
C ARG A 59 -7.96 10.91 0.99
N LYS A 60 -6.89 10.42 0.34
CA LYS A 60 -6.66 10.64 -1.10
C LYS A 60 -7.58 9.83 -1.99
N ALA A 61 -8.01 8.65 -1.54
CA ALA A 61 -8.94 7.80 -2.28
C ALA A 61 -10.41 8.22 -2.11
N ASP A 62 -10.70 9.27 -1.33
CA ASP A 62 -12.06 9.70 -0.96
C ASP A 62 -12.89 8.57 -0.33
N MET A 63 -12.24 7.74 0.49
CA MET A 63 -12.81 6.52 1.10
C MET A 63 -13.01 6.65 2.61
N GLU A 64 -12.88 7.84 3.19
CA GLU A 64 -12.98 8.03 4.66
C GLU A 64 -14.33 7.62 5.24
N ARG A 65 -15.41 7.72 4.45
CA ARG A 65 -16.78 7.35 4.84
C ARG A 65 -17.12 5.89 4.56
N SER A 66 -16.19 5.12 3.97
CA SER A 66 -16.44 3.70 3.72
C SER A 66 -16.53 2.94 5.04
N LYS A 67 -17.48 2.00 5.14
CA LYS A 67 -17.68 1.20 6.37
C LYS A 67 -16.40 0.51 6.85
N LEU A 68 -15.58 0.04 5.90
CA LEU A 68 -14.28 -0.57 6.18
C LEU A 68 -13.31 0.36 6.94
N VAL A 69 -13.38 1.67 6.69
CA VAL A 69 -12.53 2.69 7.32
C VAL A 69 -13.18 3.29 8.56
N ALA A 70 -14.51 3.34 8.61
CA ALA A 70 -15.29 3.91 9.70
C ALA A 70 -15.52 2.94 10.87
N GLU A 71 -15.71 1.64 10.59
CA GLU A 71 -15.94 0.60 11.60
C GLU A 71 -14.64 -0.16 11.95
N GLY A 72 -13.64 -0.13 11.07
CA GLY A 72 -12.35 -0.81 11.26
C GLY A 72 -11.37 0.01 12.11
N ALA A 73 -10.89 -0.58 13.21
CA ALA A 73 -9.75 -0.03 13.95
C ALA A 73 -8.54 0.05 12.99
N ARG A 74 -8.21 1.27 12.52
CA ARG A 74 -7.07 1.47 11.64
C ARG A 74 -5.82 0.98 12.35
N ALA A 75 -5.10 0.03 11.75
CA ALA A 75 -3.81 -0.39 12.27
C ALA A 75 -2.88 0.81 12.27
N ARG A 76 -2.50 1.29 13.46
CA ARG A 76 -1.54 2.38 13.59
C ARG A 76 -0.15 1.81 13.39
N PRO A 77 0.63 2.30 12.42
CA PRO A 77 2.03 1.92 12.32
C PRO A 77 2.75 2.30 13.62
N THR A 78 3.58 1.41 14.14
CA THR A 78 4.39 1.72 15.32
C THR A 78 5.27 2.93 15.03
N PRO A 79 5.42 3.83 16.02
CA PRO A 79 6.26 5.00 15.81
C PRO A 79 7.68 4.53 15.44
N PRO A 80 8.32 5.22 14.48
CA PRO A 80 9.67 4.86 14.07
C PRO A 80 10.62 4.88 15.27
N LYS A 81 11.38 3.79 15.46
CA LYS A 81 12.42 3.68 16.51
C LYS A 81 13.67 4.53 16.25
N TRP A 82 13.67 5.27 15.15
CA TRP A 82 14.77 6.11 14.69
C TRP A 82 14.42 7.58 14.92
N PRO A 83 15.40 8.46 15.18
CA PRO A 83 15.12 9.82 15.63
C PRO A 83 14.36 10.60 14.56
N ALA A 84 13.26 11.25 14.96
CA ALA A 84 12.31 11.96 14.08
C ALA A 84 12.95 12.99 13.12
N THR A 85 14.22 13.34 13.33
CA THR A 85 15.04 14.23 12.49
C THR A 85 15.48 13.63 11.15
N ALA A 86 15.41 12.31 10.93
CA ALA A 86 15.72 11.71 9.62
C ALA A 86 14.52 11.59 8.65
N THR A 87 13.31 11.93 9.10
CA THR A 87 12.15 12.15 8.23
C THR A 87 12.19 13.63 7.95
N LYS A 88 12.76 14.02 6.82
CA LYS A 88 12.21 15.20 6.18
C LYS A 88 10.71 14.90 6.03
N PRO A 89 9.79 15.67 6.63
CA PRO A 89 8.39 15.56 6.27
C PRO A 89 8.37 15.70 4.76
N CYS A 90 7.84 14.70 4.06
CA CYS A 90 7.65 14.82 2.63
C CYS A 90 6.70 15.99 2.48
N SER A 91 7.25 17.15 2.10
CA SER A 91 6.49 18.37 1.87
C SER A 91 5.29 17.99 1.03
N PRO A 92 4.06 18.45 1.36
CA PRO A 92 2.93 18.23 0.48
C PRO A 92 3.37 18.67 -0.91
N ALA A 93 3.34 17.73 -1.87
CA ALA A 93 3.70 17.97 -3.24
C ALA A 93 2.91 19.20 -3.68
N LYS A 94 3.60 20.33 -3.93
CA LYS A 94 2.99 21.50 -4.55
C LYS A 94 2.29 20.99 -5.80
N THR A 95 0.97 21.07 -5.83
CA THR A 95 0.18 21.02 -7.06
C THR A 95 0.79 22.07 -7.97
N ARG A 96 1.65 21.62 -8.89
CA ARG A 96 2.19 22.48 -9.93
C ARG A 96 1.03 22.67 -10.89
N SER A 97 0.26 23.73 -10.66
CA SER A 97 -0.76 24.20 -11.59
C SER A 97 -0.07 24.41 -12.93
N SER A 98 -0.29 23.48 -13.86
CA SER A 98 0.11 23.65 -15.24
C SER A 98 -0.81 24.70 -15.85
N PRO A 99 -0.30 25.74 -16.52
CA PRO A 99 -1.13 26.71 -17.19
C PRO A 99 -1.88 26.01 -18.33
N ALA A 100 -3.17 26.30 -18.42
CA ALA A 100 -3.98 26.01 -19.59
C ALA A 100 -3.34 26.67 -20.82
N LEU A 101 -3.11 25.89 -21.87
CA LEU A 101 -3.14 26.39 -23.24
C LEU A 101 -4.57 26.23 -23.76
#